data_AF-A0AAE4DNE6-F1
#
_entry.id   AF-A0AAE4DNE6-F1
#
_cell.length_a   1.000
_cell.length_b   1.000
_cell.length_c   1.000
_cell.angle_alpha   90.00
_cell.angle_beta   90.00
_cell.angle_gamma   90.00
#
_symmetry.space_group_name_H-M   'P 1'
#
loop_
_entity.id
_entity.type
_entity.pdbx_description
1 polymer ?
#
loop_
_entity_poly.entity_id
_entity_poly.type
_entity_poly.pdbx_seq_one_letter_code
_entity_poly.pdbx_strand_id
1 'polypeptide(L)'
;MRERYLLACALLCIAAGAEAAPKEAAEPLRDENGEPVQVGVFTSRWGRLFSGNEDVFSGALSFSSGLKEQWITIPDSSDSAEQKKKYNQTLNLSLQYSPYSYWFVNVTSRLPVTDTSRYTADFRYSFGYDDWHANTVSLVYSNYGDNRFWTSGNRRNTYFEQGAVTLAYKFSLPKPIENKLLINKGDSIICQVGYSWGPRYYDLESNDIRKNKNVLLSGCGYTFKQHFFVRATAFWFPDSSQQQPWNGDYSYSFGYAGYTPGSFSIQYANYSGTRYPGHQSGNAKFREGTISLIWFLPL
;
A
#
# COMPACT_ATOMS: atom_id res chain seq x y z
N MET A 1 -47.66 -0.28 0.92
CA MET A 1 -46.47 0.43 0.39
C MET A 1 -45.23 -0.11 1.10
N ARG A 2 -44.52 -1.05 0.44
CA ARG A 2 -43.06 -1.04 0.17
C ARG A 2 -42.20 -0.75 1.40
N GLU A 3 -41.69 -1.78 2.08
CA GLU A 3 -40.35 -2.39 1.83
C GLU A 3 -39.23 -1.36 1.58
N ARG A 4 -38.10 -1.48 2.29
CA ARG A 4 -36.79 -1.81 1.70
C ARG A 4 -35.67 -1.95 2.77
N TYR A 5 -35.29 -3.22 2.96
CA TYR A 5 -33.94 -3.80 3.11
C TYR A 5 -32.90 -3.18 4.06
N LEU A 6 -32.75 -3.81 5.22
CA LEU A 6 -31.47 -4.01 5.88
C LEU A 6 -30.89 -5.34 5.36
N LEU A 7 -29.79 -5.30 4.60
CA LEU A 7 -29.02 -6.49 4.24
C LEU A 7 -27.78 -6.56 5.13
N ALA A 8 -27.83 -7.48 6.09
CA ALA A 8 -26.70 -7.91 6.91
C ALA A 8 -25.96 -9.07 6.22
N CYS A 9 -24.67 -9.16 6.55
CA CYS A 9 -23.72 -10.19 6.16
C CYS A 9 -24.25 -11.62 6.26
N ALA A 10 -24.17 -12.39 5.16
CA ALA A 10 -24.01 -13.83 5.17
C ALA A 10 -23.67 -14.32 3.75
N LEU A 11 -22.41 -14.70 3.50
CA LEU A 11 -22.07 -15.60 2.39
C LEU A 11 -20.96 -16.55 2.83
N LEU A 12 -21.39 -17.59 3.55
CA LEU A 12 -20.72 -18.88 3.66
C LEU A 12 -21.82 -19.95 3.65
N CYS A 13 -21.93 -20.70 2.55
CA CYS A 13 -22.04 -22.17 2.47
C CYS A 13 -22.71 -22.68 1.17
N ILE A 14 -21.89 -23.35 0.36
CA ILE A 14 -22.05 -24.69 -0.26
C ILE A 14 -23.25 -24.97 -1.21
N ALA A 15 -22.92 -25.24 -2.49
CA ALA A 15 -23.44 -26.35 -3.31
C ALA A 15 -22.51 -26.49 -4.56
N ALA A 16 -21.67 -27.53 -4.62
CA ALA A 16 -21.92 -28.85 -5.21
C ALA A 16 -21.77 -28.91 -6.75
N GLY A 17 -20.69 -29.59 -7.18
CA GLY A 17 -20.61 -30.45 -8.37
C GLY A 17 -20.95 -29.85 -9.73
N ALA A 18 -19.92 -29.36 -10.44
CA ALA A 18 -19.86 -29.47 -11.89
C ALA A 18 -18.39 -29.55 -12.32
N GLU A 19 -17.94 -30.77 -12.55
CA GLU A 19 -16.62 -31.08 -13.09
C GLU A 19 -16.61 -30.69 -14.57
N ALA A 20 -16.19 -29.46 -14.85
CA ALA A 20 -15.97 -28.99 -16.21
C ALA A 20 -14.58 -29.46 -16.67
N ALA A 21 -14.57 -30.17 -17.80
CA ALA A 21 -13.38 -30.72 -18.46
C ALA A 21 -12.21 -29.72 -18.55
N PRO A 22 -10.95 -30.19 -18.45
CA PRO A 22 -9.79 -29.31 -18.46
C PRO A 22 -9.64 -28.71 -19.86
N LYS A 23 -9.99 -27.43 -20.00
CA LYS A 23 -9.38 -26.61 -21.05
C LYS A 23 -7.93 -26.42 -20.62
N GLU A 24 -6.98 -26.90 -21.43
CA GLU A 24 -5.55 -26.63 -21.24
C GLU A 24 -5.36 -25.14 -20.96
N ALA A 25 -5.09 -24.83 -19.69
CA ALA A 25 -4.88 -23.49 -19.22
C ALA A 25 -3.47 -23.09 -19.63
N ALA A 26 -3.35 -22.24 -20.65
CA ALA A 26 -2.08 -21.56 -20.89
C ALA A 26 -1.73 -20.78 -19.61
N GLU A 27 -0.57 -21.08 -19.05
CA GLU A 27 -0.15 -20.61 -17.74
C GLU A 27 -0.01 -19.08 -17.69
N PRO A 28 -0.25 -18.44 -16.53
CA PRO A 28 -0.02 -17.00 -16.35
C PRO A 28 1.43 -16.63 -16.69
N LEU A 29 1.70 -15.34 -16.97
CA LEU A 29 3.08 -14.86 -17.08
C LEU A 29 3.88 -15.40 -15.90
N ARG A 30 4.99 -16.08 -16.16
CA ARG A 30 5.92 -16.53 -15.13
C ARG A 30 7.14 -15.62 -15.13
N ASP A 31 7.70 -15.35 -13.96
CA ASP A 31 8.99 -14.69 -13.81
C ASP A 31 10.14 -15.65 -14.18
N GLU A 32 11.38 -15.20 -13.98
CA GLU A 32 12.59 -15.99 -14.28
C GLU A 32 12.70 -17.29 -13.49
N ASN A 33 12.00 -17.39 -12.35
CA ASN A 33 11.95 -18.57 -11.49
C ASN A 33 10.74 -19.47 -11.79
N GLY A 34 9.91 -19.08 -12.75
CA GLY A 34 8.70 -19.81 -13.08
C GLY A 34 7.49 -19.40 -12.25
N GLU A 35 7.54 -18.39 -11.39
CA GLU A 35 6.39 -18.02 -10.56
C GLU A 35 5.47 -17.02 -11.27
N PRO A 36 4.13 -17.12 -11.11
CA PRO A 36 3.21 -16.17 -11.72
C PRO A 36 3.56 -14.71 -11.37
N VAL A 37 3.74 -13.85 -12.36
CA VAL A 37 3.89 -12.41 -12.18
C VAL A 37 2.56 -11.86 -11.69
N GLN A 38 2.45 -11.67 -10.38
CA GLN A 38 1.26 -11.14 -9.74
C GLN A 38 1.61 -9.93 -8.91
N VAL A 39 0.82 -8.87 -9.05
CA VAL A 39 1.02 -7.67 -8.26
C VAL A 39 0.62 -7.98 -6.82
N GLY A 40 1.56 -7.78 -5.88
CA GLY A 40 1.25 -7.88 -4.46
C GLY A 40 0.08 -6.97 -4.11
N VAL A 41 -0.98 -7.56 -3.54
CA VAL A 41 -2.20 -6.85 -3.15
C VAL A 41 -2.04 -6.20 -1.78
N PHE A 42 -0.93 -6.45 -1.06
CA PHE A 42 -0.71 -5.92 0.27
C PHE A 42 -0.47 -4.40 0.25
N THR A 43 -1.56 -3.67 0.22
CA THR A 43 -1.58 -2.25 0.52
C THR A 43 -1.82 -2.09 2.02
N SER A 44 -0.74 -1.94 2.79
CA SER A 44 -0.82 -0.97 3.87
C SER A 44 -1.26 0.39 3.28
N ARG A 45 -1.68 1.34 4.10
CA ARG A 45 -2.09 2.68 3.59
C ARG A 45 -1.02 3.38 2.74
N TRP A 46 0.22 2.92 2.80
CA TRP A 46 1.36 3.45 2.09
C TRP A 46 2.12 2.26 1.49
N GLY A 47 1.71 1.83 0.29
CA GLY A 47 2.13 0.55 -0.31
C GLY A 47 3.62 0.23 -0.16
N ARG A 48 3.92 -0.99 0.31
CA ARG A 48 5.29 -1.50 0.47
C ARG A 48 5.79 -2.02 -0.88
N LEU A 49 7.03 -1.63 -1.24
CA LEU A 49 7.59 -1.92 -2.56
C LEU A 49 7.85 -3.43 -2.79
N PHE A 50 8.38 -4.12 -1.79
CA PHE A 50 8.77 -5.54 -1.84
C PHE A 50 7.71 -6.46 -1.21
N SER A 51 6.42 -6.13 -1.35
CA SER A 51 5.36 -7.01 -0.88
C SER A 51 5.47 -8.38 -1.55
N GLY A 52 5.47 -9.45 -0.75
CA GLY A 52 5.60 -10.81 -1.24
C GLY A 52 6.99 -11.26 -1.67
N ASN A 53 8.01 -10.40 -1.64
CA ASN A 53 9.36 -10.80 -2.05
C ASN A 53 10.00 -11.69 -0.96
N GLU A 54 10.57 -12.83 -1.38
CA GLU A 54 11.24 -13.82 -0.53
C GLU A 54 12.76 -13.86 -0.70
N ASP A 55 13.33 -12.99 -1.55
CA ASP A 55 14.78 -12.86 -1.69
C ASP A 55 15.38 -12.45 -0.34
N VAL A 56 16.51 -13.08 0.00
CA VAL A 56 17.18 -12.83 1.27
C VAL A 56 17.51 -11.35 1.42
N PHE A 57 17.95 -10.71 0.34
CA PHE A 57 18.16 -9.27 0.27
C PHE A 57 17.49 -8.70 -0.98
N SER A 58 16.72 -7.63 -0.81
CA SER A 58 16.15 -6.88 -1.92
C SER A 58 16.44 -5.39 -1.71
N GLY A 59 16.79 -4.72 -2.81
CA GLY A 59 17.11 -3.30 -2.79
C GLY A 59 16.46 -2.58 -3.95
N ALA A 60 16.08 -1.32 -3.75
CA ALA A 60 15.51 -0.52 -4.81
C ALA A 60 15.75 0.98 -4.58
N LEU A 61 16.05 1.67 -5.67
CA LEU A 61 16.05 3.12 -5.74
C LEU A 61 14.80 3.58 -6.46
N SER A 62 14.13 4.60 -5.94
CA SER A 62 12.97 5.18 -6.60
C SER A 62 13.00 6.68 -6.63
N PHE A 63 12.64 7.27 -7.76
CA PHE A 63 12.32 8.68 -7.88
C PHE A 63 10.81 8.81 -7.91
N SER A 64 10.26 9.68 -7.07
CA SER A 64 8.82 9.94 -6.98
C SER A 64 8.54 11.43 -7.15
N SER A 65 7.51 11.78 -7.91
CA SER A 65 7.05 13.14 -8.10
C SER A 65 5.54 13.23 -7.97
N GLY A 66 5.06 14.17 -7.16
CA GLY A 66 3.66 14.59 -7.18
C GLY A 66 3.28 15.18 -8.54
N LEU A 67 1.98 15.15 -8.86
CA LEU A 67 1.44 15.69 -10.12
C LEU A 67 1.06 17.18 -10.07
N LYS A 68 1.17 17.81 -8.90
CA LYS A 68 0.91 19.24 -8.72
C LYS A 68 1.84 19.83 -7.68
N GLU A 69 2.03 21.13 -7.76
CA GLU A 69 2.70 21.88 -6.70
C GLU A 69 1.87 21.90 -5.42
N GLN A 70 2.56 21.77 -4.29
CA GLN A 70 1.99 21.86 -2.96
C GLN A 70 2.87 22.76 -2.10
N TRP A 71 2.27 23.40 -1.11
CA TRP A 71 3.02 24.07 -0.06
C TRP A 71 3.70 23.00 0.81
N ILE A 72 5.02 23.04 0.86
CA ILE A 72 5.84 22.14 1.65
C ILE A 72 6.56 22.98 2.69
N THR A 73 6.56 22.49 3.94
CA THR A 73 7.34 23.08 5.03
C THR A 73 8.72 22.44 5.04
N ILE A 74 9.75 23.24 4.84
CA ILE A 74 11.15 22.84 4.78
C ILE A 74 11.81 23.32 6.08
N PRO A 75 12.29 22.43 6.95
CA PRO A 75 13.02 22.83 8.14
C PRO A 75 14.43 23.32 7.81
N ASP A 76 14.73 24.55 8.20
CA ASP A 76 16.04 25.20 7.97
C ASP A 76 16.91 25.14 9.24
N SER A 77 16.28 25.05 10.43
CA SER A 77 16.97 24.91 11.71
C SER A 77 16.18 24.05 12.70
N SER A 78 16.62 24.00 13.96
CA SER A 78 15.89 23.30 15.03
C SER A 78 14.49 23.87 15.28
N ASP A 79 14.34 25.18 15.06
CA ASP A 79 13.18 25.96 15.51
C ASP A 79 12.54 26.79 14.38
N SER A 80 13.09 26.76 13.17
CA SER A 80 12.55 27.47 11.99
C SER A 80 12.27 26.53 10.82
N ALA A 81 11.32 26.94 9.99
CA ALA A 81 11.03 26.30 8.72
C ALA A 81 10.50 27.32 7.71
N GLU A 82 10.95 27.21 6.46
CA GLU A 82 10.44 27.95 5.32
C GLU A 82 9.26 27.20 4.67
N GLN A 83 8.26 27.93 4.15
CA GLN A 83 7.23 27.34 3.30
C GLN A 83 7.49 27.68 1.83
N LYS A 84 7.56 26.64 1.01
CA LYS A 84 7.80 26.77 -0.43
C LYS A 84 6.76 25.99 -1.22
N LYS A 85 6.26 26.60 -2.28
CA LYS A 85 5.35 25.94 -3.22
C LYS A 85 6.19 25.24 -4.29
N LYS A 86 6.14 23.92 -4.32
CA LYS A 86 6.89 23.10 -5.29
C LYS A 86 6.24 21.75 -5.55
N TYR A 87 6.68 21.06 -6.60
CA TYR A 87 6.39 19.63 -6.75
C TYR A 87 7.09 18.85 -5.65
N ASN A 88 6.33 17.99 -4.96
CA ASN A 88 6.91 17.11 -3.96
C ASN A 88 7.67 15.98 -4.67
N GLN A 89 9.00 16.13 -4.74
CA GLN A 89 9.90 15.20 -5.41
C GLN A 89 10.84 14.56 -4.40
N THR A 90 10.88 13.24 -4.38
CA THR A 90 11.67 12.47 -3.42
C THR A 90 12.41 11.32 -4.10
N LEU A 91 13.67 11.13 -3.73
CA LEU A 91 14.41 9.90 -3.93
C LEU A 91 14.20 9.00 -2.73
N ASN A 92 13.91 7.72 -2.94
CA ASN A 92 13.79 6.74 -1.87
C ASN A 92 14.74 5.58 -2.10
N LEU A 93 15.45 5.18 -1.04
CA LEU A 93 16.21 3.94 -0.97
C LEU A 93 15.41 2.96 -0.10
N SER A 94 14.95 1.87 -0.69
CA SER A 94 14.25 0.79 0.02
C SER A 94 15.14 -0.43 0.09
N LEU A 95 15.28 -0.98 1.30
CA LEU A 95 16.03 -2.20 1.57
C LEU A 95 15.13 -3.18 2.31
N GLN A 96 15.19 -4.45 1.93
CA GLN A 96 14.49 -5.54 2.59
C GLN A 96 15.47 -6.68 2.89
N TYR A 97 15.30 -7.24 4.08
CA TYR A 97 15.94 -8.48 4.49
C TYR A 97 14.86 -9.53 4.79
N SER A 98 14.92 -10.67 4.11
CA SER A 98 13.97 -11.77 4.26
C SER A 98 14.71 -13.05 4.70
N PRO A 99 14.96 -13.24 6.01
CA PRO A 99 15.80 -14.34 6.49
C PRO A 99 15.21 -15.73 6.25
N TYR A 100 13.88 -15.82 6.14
CA TYR A 100 13.17 -17.09 6.05
C TYR A 100 11.78 -16.91 5.42
N SER A 101 11.58 -17.47 4.21
CA SER A 101 10.30 -17.38 3.48
C SER A 101 9.82 -15.93 3.41
N TYR A 102 8.54 -15.66 3.69
CA TYR A 102 7.93 -14.33 3.64
C TYR A 102 8.08 -13.51 4.92
N TRP A 103 8.93 -13.95 5.87
CA TRP A 103 9.33 -13.10 6.99
C TRP A 103 10.28 -12.03 6.50
N PHE A 104 10.00 -10.78 6.83
CA PHE A 104 10.79 -9.66 6.34
C PHE A 104 11.00 -8.58 7.40
N VAL A 105 12.06 -7.81 7.20
CA VAL A 105 12.26 -6.48 7.76
C VAL A 105 12.57 -5.55 6.60
N ASN A 106 11.87 -4.41 6.52
CA ASN A 106 12.01 -3.44 5.46
C ASN A 106 12.19 -2.03 6.03
N VAL A 107 13.13 -1.29 5.43
CA VAL A 107 13.35 0.13 5.70
C VAL A 107 13.38 0.89 4.38
N THR A 108 12.66 2.01 4.33
CA THR A 108 12.69 2.95 3.20
C THR A 108 13.12 4.32 3.71
N SER A 109 14.31 4.76 3.30
CA SER A 109 14.78 6.13 3.50
C SER A 109 14.22 7.03 2.39
N ARG A 110 13.82 8.26 2.73
CA ARG A 110 13.23 9.22 1.80
C ARG A 110 13.98 10.54 1.89
N LEU A 111 14.41 11.03 0.73
CA LEU A 111 15.20 12.24 0.59
C LEU A 111 14.52 13.16 -0.42
N PRO A 112 14.20 14.42 -0.06
CA PRO A 112 13.78 15.40 -1.06
C PRO A 112 14.82 15.54 -2.16
N VAL A 113 14.39 15.76 -3.40
CA VAL A 113 15.33 16.01 -4.52
C VAL A 113 15.93 17.41 -4.43
N THR A 114 15.13 18.35 -3.94
CA THR A 114 15.50 19.76 -3.73
C THR A 114 15.22 20.15 -2.29
N ASP A 115 15.91 21.19 -1.83
CA ASP A 115 15.79 21.71 -0.46
C ASP A 115 16.05 20.60 0.57
N THR A 116 17.11 19.81 0.32
CA THR A 116 17.61 18.79 1.23
C THR A 116 18.18 19.46 2.48
N SER A 117 17.84 18.90 3.63
CA SER A 117 18.29 19.38 4.92
C SER A 117 18.54 18.15 5.78
N ARG A 118 19.48 18.25 6.72
CA ARG A 118 19.70 17.19 7.72
C ARG A 118 18.45 16.88 8.54
N TYR A 119 17.44 17.74 8.51
CA TYR A 119 16.17 17.56 9.22
C TYR A 119 15.03 17.03 8.35
N THR A 120 15.21 16.93 7.02
CA THR A 120 14.17 16.51 6.07
C THR A 120 14.25 15.04 5.66
N ALA A 121 15.35 14.36 5.95
CA ALA A 121 15.47 12.93 5.70
C ALA A 121 14.62 12.16 6.71
N ASP A 122 13.61 11.47 6.19
CA ASP A 122 12.75 10.60 6.96
C ASP A 122 12.94 9.13 6.56
N PHE A 123 12.51 8.24 7.44
CA PHE A 123 12.45 6.82 7.11
C PHE A 123 11.15 6.18 7.54
N ARG A 124 10.82 5.11 6.84
CA ARG A 124 9.67 4.26 7.10
C ARG A 124 10.19 2.86 7.32
N TYR A 125 9.55 2.12 8.21
CA TYR A 125 9.94 0.74 8.45
C TYR A 125 8.72 -0.15 8.66
N SER A 126 8.88 -1.40 8.28
CA SER A 126 7.87 -2.43 8.44
C SER A 126 8.55 -3.78 8.63
N PHE A 127 7.87 -4.69 9.29
CA PHE A 127 8.33 -6.06 9.47
C PHE A 127 7.14 -6.98 9.72
N GLY A 128 7.35 -8.27 9.54
CA GLY A 128 6.34 -9.28 9.78
C GLY A 128 6.40 -10.38 8.73
N TYR A 129 5.26 -11.01 8.49
CA TYR A 129 5.09 -12.07 7.51
C TYR A 129 4.12 -11.60 6.42
N ASP A 130 4.51 -11.65 5.15
CA ASP A 130 3.67 -11.22 4.03
C ASP A 130 3.80 -12.12 2.80
N ASP A 131 2.98 -13.16 2.78
CA ASP A 131 2.88 -14.10 1.68
C ASP A 131 1.88 -13.59 0.63
N TRP A 132 2.30 -13.42 -0.62
CA TRP A 132 1.46 -12.87 -1.69
C TRP A 132 0.47 -13.87 -2.29
N HIS A 133 0.67 -15.17 -2.08
CA HIS A 133 -0.12 -16.22 -2.70
C HIS A 133 -1.60 -16.17 -2.28
N ALA A 134 -2.45 -16.78 -3.10
CA ALA A 134 -3.85 -16.96 -2.72
C ALA A 134 -4.00 -17.96 -1.57
N ASN A 135 -4.98 -17.70 -0.70
CA ASN A 135 -5.30 -18.48 0.49
C ASN A 135 -4.24 -18.46 1.59
N THR A 136 -3.51 -17.36 1.69
CA THR A 136 -2.47 -17.15 2.71
C THR A 136 -2.82 -15.97 3.62
N VAL A 137 -2.13 -15.90 4.75
CA VAL A 137 -2.30 -14.86 5.77
C VAL A 137 -1.04 -14.02 5.83
N SER A 138 -1.22 -12.71 5.95
CA SER A 138 -0.15 -11.76 6.26
C SER A 138 -0.37 -11.12 7.62
N LEU A 139 0.68 -11.00 8.40
CA LEU A 139 0.71 -10.24 9.65
C LEU A 139 1.89 -9.27 9.60
N VAL A 140 1.59 -7.98 9.45
CA VAL A 140 2.60 -6.95 9.20
C VAL A 140 2.44 -5.81 10.19
N TYR A 141 3.52 -5.45 10.86
CA TYR A 141 3.65 -4.15 11.52
C TYR A 141 4.22 -3.14 10.53
N SER A 142 3.67 -1.94 10.52
CA SER A 142 4.19 -0.82 9.72
C SER A 142 4.17 0.48 10.49
N ASN A 143 5.27 1.22 10.43
CA ASN A 143 5.36 2.57 10.93
C ASN A 143 5.74 3.51 9.78
N TYR A 144 4.75 4.32 9.40
CA TYR A 144 4.85 5.32 8.34
C TYR A 144 4.78 6.75 8.89
N GLY A 145 5.04 6.91 10.18
CA GLY A 145 5.09 8.23 10.81
C GLY A 145 6.31 9.04 10.41
N ASP A 146 6.39 10.26 10.91
CA ASP A 146 7.51 11.21 10.69
C ASP A 146 8.79 10.81 11.44
N ASN A 147 9.34 9.62 11.18
CA ASN A 147 10.62 9.19 11.75
C ASN A 147 11.76 9.95 11.10
N ARG A 148 12.70 10.48 11.88
CA ARG A 148 13.83 11.25 11.37
C ARG A 148 15.14 10.57 11.75
N PHE A 149 16.10 10.57 10.85
CA PHE A 149 17.46 10.13 11.19
C PHE A 149 18.12 11.08 12.20
N TRP A 150 17.81 12.38 12.09
CA TRP A 150 18.36 13.43 12.93
C TRP A 150 17.23 14.26 13.56
N THR A 151 17.29 14.44 14.87
CA THR A 151 16.31 15.21 15.64
C THR A 151 16.99 16.43 16.28
N SER A 152 16.23 17.51 16.48
CA SER A 152 16.66 18.68 17.26
C SER A 152 15.77 18.85 18.50
N GLY A 153 16.39 19.16 19.64
CA GLY A 153 15.68 19.36 20.90
C GLY A 153 14.93 18.11 21.37
N ASN A 154 13.78 18.30 22.03
CA ASN A 154 12.94 17.22 22.56
C ASN A 154 12.02 16.54 21.52
N ARG A 155 12.16 16.84 20.23
CA ARG A 155 11.32 16.27 19.17
C ARG A 155 11.76 14.84 18.85
N ARG A 156 10.99 13.88 19.37
CA ARG A 156 11.23 12.44 19.21
C ARG A 156 10.84 11.94 17.82
N ASN A 157 11.43 10.79 17.44
CA ASN A 157 10.88 9.92 16.41
C ASN A 157 9.44 9.52 16.73
N THR A 158 8.70 9.03 15.74
CA THR A 158 7.39 8.45 16.06
C THR A 158 7.56 7.24 16.96
N TYR A 159 6.64 7.11 17.90
CA TYR A 159 6.68 6.00 18.84
C TYR A 159 6.28 4.71 18.15
N PHE A 160 6.76 3.57 18.66
CA PHE A 160 6.35 2.26 18.15
C PHE A 160 4.82 2.08 18.19
N GLU A 161 4.19 2.62 19.24
CA GLU A 161 2.75 2.62 19.43
C GLU A 161 1.99 3.46 18.40
N GLN A 162 2.67 4.28 17.60
CA GLN A 162 2.10 5.04 16.48
C GLN A 162 2.19 4.29 15.15
N GLY A 163 2.79 3.11 15.12
CA GLY A 163 2.66 2.16 14.02
C GLY A 163 1.31 1.43 14.05
N ALA A 164 1.05 0.63 13.02
CA ALA A 164 -0.14 -0.19 12.91
C ALA A 164 0.22 -1.65 12.64
N VAL A 165 -0.46 -2.57 13.32
CA VAL A 165 -0.41 -4.01 13.06
C VAL A 165 -1.58 -4.36 12.14
N THR A 166 -1.29 -5.01 11.02
CA THR A 166 -2.28 -5.37 10.00
C THR A 166 -2.26 -6.88 9.80
N LEU A 167 -3.41 -7.50 10.04
CA LEU A 167 -3.70 -8.89 9.70
C LEU A 167 -4.53 -8.90 8.41
N ALA A 168 -4.11 -9.65 7.40
CA ALA A 168 -4.86 -9.78 6.15
C ALA A 168 -4.89 -11.22 5.67
N TYR A 169 -5.97 -11.59 4.99
CA TYR A 169 -6.12 -12.85 4.28
C TYR A 169 -6.25 -12.56 2.79
N LYS A 170 -5.42 -13.23 1.98
CA LYS A 170 -5.43 -13.14 0.53
C LYS A 170 -6.18 -14.31 -0.06
N PHE A 171 -6.95 -14.09 -1.12
CA PHE A 171 -7.77 -15.11 -1.76
C PHE A 171 -7.96 -14.85 -3.24
N SER A 172 -8.14 -15.93 -4.00
CA SER A 172 -8.64 -15.88 -5.37
C SER A 172 -10.15 -15.68 -5.38
N LEU A 173 -10.65 -14.96 -6.38
CA LEU A 173 -12.09 -14.85 -6.58
C LEU A 173 -12.69 -16.21 -6.97
N PRO A 174 -13.97 -16.47 -6.65
CA PRO A 174 -14.66 -17.63 -7.18
C PRO A 174 -14.59 -17.66 -8.71
N LYS A 175 -14.25 -18.82 -9.29
CA LYS A 175 -14.05 -19.00 -10.76
C LYS A 175 -15.12 -18.33 -11.65
N PRO A 176 -16.43 -18.36 -11.33
CA PRO A 176 -17.44 -17.69 -12.16
C PRO A 176 -17.32 -16.16 -12.19
N ILE A 177 -16.80 -15.56 -11.12
CA ILE A 177 -16.57 -14.11 -11.01
C ILE A 177 -15.22 -13.78 -11.64
N GLU A 178 -14.18 -14.54 -11.30
CA GLU A 178 -12.83 -14.40 -11.85
C GLU A 178 -12.85 -14.43 -13.38
N ASN A 179 -13.46 -15.44 -13.99
CA ASN A 179 -13.54 -15.58 -15.45
C ASN A 179 -14.29 -14.45 -16.15
N LYS A 180 -15.13 -13.68 -15.45
CA LYS A 180 -15.83 -12.51 -16.00
C LYS A 180 -15.02 -11.23 -15.86
N LEU A 181 -14.12 -11.17 -14.89
CA LEU A 181 -13.28 -10.00 -14.62
C LEU A 181 -11.95 -10.07 -15.37
N LEU A 182 -11.41 -11.27 -15.61
CA LEU A 182 -10.22 -11.46 -16.42
C LEU A 182 -10.50 -11.09 -17.89
N ILE A 183 -9.84 -10.03 -18.35
CA ILE A 183 -9.95 -9.47 -19.70
C ILE A 183 -9.21 -10.35 -20.69
N ASN A 184 -7.95 -10.70 -20.39
CA ASN A 184 -7.13 -11.54 -21.26
C ASN A 184 -6.80 -12.88 -20.62
N LYS A 185 -6.51 -13.86 -21.47
CA LYS A 185 -5.94 -15.14 -21.03
C LYS A 185 -4.54 -14.89 -20.46
N GLY A 186 -4.26 -15.42 -19.28
CA GLY A 186 -2.99 -15.26 -18.57
C GLY A 186 -2.91 -14.02 -17.68
N ASP A 187 -3.98 -13.22 -17.62
CA ASP A 187 -4.15 -12.19 -16.59
C ASP A 187 -4.42 -12.87 -15.24
N SER A 188 -4.13 -12.17 -14.14
CA SER A 188 -4.36 -12.64 -12.78
C SER A 188 -5.08 -11.58 -11.94
N ILE A 189 -5.89 -12.06 -10.98
CA ILE A 189 -6.52 -11.21 -9.98
C ILE A 189 -6.44 -11.88 -8.60
N ILE A 190 -5.80 -11.19 -7.65
CA ILE A 190 -5.83 -11.57 -6.24
C ILE A 190 -6.63 -10.51 -5.49
N CYS A 191 -7.40 -10.93 -4.50
CA CYS A 191 -8.08 -10.06 -3.56
C CYS A 191 -7.61 -10.32 -2.13
N GLN A 192 -7.86 -9.36 -1.25
CA GLN A 192 -7.56 -9.45 0.17
C GLN A 192 -8.65 -8.79 1.00
N VAL A 193 -8.79 -9.29 2.23
CA VAL A 193 -9.52 -8.62 3.32
C VAL A 193 -8.62 -8.57 4.53
N GLY A 194 -8.72 -7.53 5.33
CA GLY A 194 -7.85 -7.38 6.49
C GLY A 194 -8.36 -6.40 7.52
N TYR A 195 -7.66 -6.41 8.65
CA TYR A 195 -7.88 -5.55 9.80
C TYR A 195 -6.56 -4.93 10.23
N SER A 196 -6.57 -3.62 10.45
CA SER A 196 -5.43 -2.85 10.91
C SER A 196 -5.76 -2.18 12.24
N TRP A 197 -4.89 -2.39 13.23
CA TRP A 197 -4.98 -1.82 14.57
C TRP A 197 -3.76 -0.95 14.85
N GLY A 198 -4.01 0.31 15.20
CA GLY A 198 -3.01 1.29 15.64
C GLY A 198 -3.18 1.60 17.13
N PRO A 199 -2.20 1.30 18.00
CA PRO A 199 -2.33 1.54 19.43
C PRO A 199 -2.54 3.01 19.78
N ARG A 200 -1.85 3.92 19.08
CA ARG A 200 -1.94 5.38 19.24
C ARG A 200 -1.99 6.08 17.89
N TYR A 201 -2.77 7.15 17.79
CA TYR A 201 -2.86 7.96 16.58
C TYR A 201 -3.12 9.42 16.93
N TYR A 202 -2.63 10.33 16.10
CA TYR A 202 -2.97 11.75 16.19
C TYR A 202 -4.38 11.99 15.65
N ASP A 203 -5.19 12.67 16.45
CA ASP A 203 -6.54 13.09 16.13
C ASP A 203 -6.58 14.61 15.96
N LEU A 204 -6.93 15.05 14.74
CA LEU A 204 -6.97 16.48 14.40
C LEU A 204 -8.09 17.22 15.15
N GLU A 205 -9.23 16.57 15.36
CA GLU A 205 -10.40 17.19 16.01
C GLU A 205 -10.09 17.55 17.46
N SER A 206 -9.51 16.63 18.24
CA SER A 206 -9.08 16.94 19.62
C SER A 206 -7.68 17.55 19.71
N ASN A 207 -6.93 17.61 18.60
CA ASN A 207 -5.52 17.99 18.56
C ASN A 207 -4.66 17.20 19.60
N ASP A 208 -4.92 15.89 19.74
CA ASP A 208 -4.29 15.06 20.77
C ASP A 208 -4.05 13.62 20.26
N ILE A 209 -3.26 12.85 21.00
CA ILE A 209 -2.99 11.44 20.73
C ILE A 209 -4.10 10.56 21.35
N ARG A 210 -4.98 10.06 20.51
CA ARG A 210 -5.98 9.06 20.86
C ARG A 210 -5.42 7.64 20.70
N LYS A 211 -6.21 6.65 21.11
CA LYS A 211 -5.80 5.23 21.19
C LYS A 211 -6.72 4.33 20.38
N ASN A 212 -6.23 3.12 20.07
CA ASN A 212 -7.01 2.02 19.49
C ASN A 212 -7.73 2.41 18.19
N LYS A 213 -6.96 2.85 17.20
CA LYS A 213 -7.46 3.09 15.86
C LYS A 213 -7.72 1.75 15.17
N ASN A 214 -8.93 1.58 14.63
CA ASN A 214 -9.37 0.35 14.01
C ASN A 214 -9.78 0.61 12.56
N VAL A 215 -9.35 -0.26 11.66
CA VAL A 215 -9.56 -0.09 10.22
C VAL A 215 -9.79 -1.46 9.61
N LEU A 216 -10.91 -1.67 8.92
CA LEU A 216 -11.03 -2.78 7.98
C LEU A 216 -10.55 -2.34 6.59
N LEU A 217 -9.93 -3.26 5.87
CA LEU A 217 -9.48 -3.04 4.51
C LEU A 217 -9.90 -4.20 3.62
N SER A 218 -10.19 -3.90 2.36
CA SER A 218 -10.45 -4.90 1.33
C SER A 218 -9.92 -4.37 0.01
N GLY A 219 -9.21 -5.18 -0.76
CA GLY A 219 -8.64 -4.71 -2.02
C GLY A 219 -8.39 -5.85 -3.00
N CYS A 220 -8.20 -5.50 -4.27
CA CYS A 220 -7.80 -6.44 -5.30
C CYS A 220 -6.70 -5.84 -6.17
N GLY A 221 -5.79 -6.70 -6.60
CA GLY A 221 -4.75 -6.41 -7.59
C GLY A 221 -5.00 -7.24 -8.83
N TYR A 222 -5.05 -6.55 -9.96
CA TYR A 222 -5.15 -7.14 -11.28
C TYR A 222 -3.81 -6.97 -11.99
N THR A 223 -3.26 -8.06 -12.53
CA THR A 223 -2.05 -8.04 -13.33
C THR A 223 -2.35 -8.55 -14.73
N PHE A 224 -2.01 -7.72 -15.71
CA PHE A 224 -2.08 -8.06 -17.11
C PHE A 224 -0.91 -8.96 -17.49
N LYS A 225 -1.12 -9.83 -18.48
CA LYS A 225 -0.09 -10.63 -19.15
C LYS A 225 1.02 -9.79 -19.82
N GLN A 226 1.00 -8.47 -19.72
CA GLN A 226 2.03 -7.57 -20.24
C GLN A 226 2.71 -6.78 -19.11
N HIS A 227 2.73 -7.32 -17.89
CA HIS A 227 3.32 -6.68 -16.69
C HIS A 227 2.66 -5.36 -16.26
N PHE A 228 1.58 -4.92 -16.91
CA PHE A 228 0.77 -3.83 -16.39
C PHE A 228 -0.03 -4.32 -15.18
N PHE A 229 -0.34 -3.42 -14.26
CA PHE A 229 -1.19 -3.72 -13.13
C PHE A 229 -2.16 -2.59 -12.81
N VAL A 230 -3.26 -2.95 -12.16
CA VAL A 230 -4.18 -2.05 -11.48
C VAL A 230 -4.43 -2.61 -10.10
N ARG A 231 -4.37 -1.77 -9.07
CA ARG A 231 -4.69 -2.12 -7.68
C ARG A 231 -5.65 -1.12 -7.10
N ALA A 232 -6.61 -1.61 -6.33
CA ALA A 232 -7.51 -0.77 -5.56
C ALA A 232 -7.79 -1.40 -4.20
N THR A 233 -7.83 -0.58 -3.16
CA THR A 233 -8.13 -1.00 -1.78
C THR A 233 -9.08 -0.01 -1.16
N ALA A 234 -10.17 -0.51 -0.61
CA ALA A 234 -11.13 0.19 0.23
C ALA A 234 -10.72 0.11 1.70
N PHE A 235 -11.03 1.17 2.46
CA PHE A 235 -10.83 1.28 3.89
C PHE A 235 -12.14 1.64 4.56
N TRP A 236 -12.47 0.94 5.64
CA TRP A 236 -13.63 1.22 6.48
C TRP A 236 -13.19 1.45 7.93
N PHE A 237 -13.77 2.47 8.54
CA PHE A 237 -13.53 2.85 9.93
C PHE A 237 -14.77 2.46 10.73
N PRO A 238 -14.73 1.38 11.54
CA PRO A 238 -15.88 0.97 12.34
C PRO A 238 -16.39 2.10 13.23
N ASP A 239 -15.47 2.89 13.76
CA ASP A 239 -15.73 4.17 14.41
C ASP A 239 -15.30 5.29 13.45
N SER A 240 -16.29 5.95 12.85
CA SER A 240 -16.08 6.99 11.84
C SER A 240 -15.34 8.22 12.41
N SER A 241 -15.41 8.46 13.72
CA SER A 241 -14.67 9.56 14.37
C SER A 241 -13.14 9.37 14.30
N GLN A 242 -12.68 8.15 14.07
CA GLN A 242 -11.24 7.85 13.92
C GLN A 242 -10.71 8.22 12.53
N GLN A 243 -11.59 8.57 11.58
CA GLN A 243 -11.23 8.90 10.22
C GLN A 243 -10.74 10.36 10.10
N GLN A 244 -9.41 10.50 10.05
CA GLN A 244 -8.74 11.77 9.78
C GLN A 244 -8.90 12.24 8.32
N PRO A 245 -8.73 13.53 8.01
CA PRO A 245 -8.83 14.05 6.65
C PRO A 245 -7.87 13.38 5.64
N TRP A 246 -6.68 12.97 6.10
CA TRP A 246 -5.70 12.24 5.27
C TRP A 246 -5.94 10.73 5.20
N ASN A 247 -6.89 10.20 5.99
CA ASN A 247 -7.26 8.80 5.95
C ASN A 247 -8.27 8.58 4.80
N GLY A 248 -7.81 8.24 3.60
CA GLY A 248 -8.68 7.95 2.45
C GLY A 248 -9.66 6.79 2.70
N ASP A 249 -10.82 6.86 2.05
CA ASP A 249 -11.79 5.75 1.94
C ASP A 249 -11.27 4.66 1.00
N TYR A 250 -10.39 5.00 0.06
CA TYR A 250 -9.77 4.03 -0.83
C TYR A 250 -8.41 4.49 -1.37
N SER A 251 -7.52 3.57 -1.67
CA SER A 251 -6.30 3.85 -2.44
C SER A 251 -6.37 3.14 -3.77
N TYR A 252 -5.73 3.69 -4.79
CA TYR A 252 -5.58 3.01 -6.07
C TYR A 252 -4.21 3.30 -6.67
N SER A 253 -3.71 2.34 -7.44
CA SER A 253 -2.46 2.46 -8.19
C SER A 253 -2.55 1.68 -9.49
N PHE A 254 -1.75 2.09 -10.46
CA PHE A 254 -1.59 1.36 -11.71
C PHE A 254 -0.20 1.64 -12.25
N GLY A 255 0.31 0.75 -13.09
CA GLY A 255 1.68 0.88 -13.57
C GLY A 255 2.16 -0.32 -14.34
N TYR A 256 3.46 -0.36 -14.56
CA TYR A 256 4.22 -1.45 -15.13
C TYR A 256 5.15 -2.03 -14.07
N ALA A 257 5.18 -3.36 -13.97
CA ALA A 257 5.86 -4.14 -12.95
C ALA A 257 7.01 -4.97 -13.53
N GLY A 258 8.24 -4.50 -13.33
CA GLY A 258 9.47 -5.24 -13.62
C GLY A 258 9.76 -6.33 -12.59
N TYR A 259 9.66 -6.00 -11.29
CA TYR A 259 9.88 -6.82 -10.08
C TYR A 259 11.13 -7.71 -10.00
N THR A 260 11.91 -7.87 -11.06
CA THR A 260 13.16 -8.65 -11.05
C THR A 260 14.37 -7.77 -10.76
N PRO A 261 15.45 -8.30 -10.16
CA PRO A 261 16.70 -7.59 -9.96
C PRO A 261 17.23 -6.97 -11.27
N GLY A 262 17.64 -5.70 -11.22
CA GLY A 262 18.09 -4.95 -12.39
C GLY A 262 16.98 -4.37 -13.28
N SER A 263 15.71 -4.68 -13.03
CA SER A 263 14.57 -4.17 -13.81
C SER A 263 14.06 -2.82 -13.33
N PHE A 264 13.18 -2.21 -14.14
CA PHE A 264 12.48 -0.97 -13.80
C PHE A 264 10.98 -1.20 -13.65
N SER A 265 10.36 -0.43 -12.76
CA SER A 265 8.90 -0.28 -12.68
C SER A 265 8.51 1.18 -12.74
N ILE A 266 7.35 1.45 -13.32
CA ILE A 266 6.73 2.78 -13.33
C ILE A 266 5.36 2.61 -12.71
N GLN A 267 5.03 3.40 -11.70
CA GLN A 267 3.71 3.36 -11.09
C GLN A 267 3.16 4.74 -10.81
N TYR A 268 1.86 4.90 -11.01
CA TYR A 268 1.08 5.93 -10.38
C TYR A 268 0.42 5.35 -9.12
N ALA A 269 0.44 6.09 -8.02
CA ALA A 269 -0.31 5.73 -6.83
C ALA A 269 -0.99 6.96 -6.19
N ASN A 270 -2.20 6.74 -5.71
CA ASN A 270 -2.95 7.72 -4.94
C ASN A 270 -3.36 7.14 -3.59
N TYR A 271 -2.67 7.61 -2.55
CA TYR A 271 -2.92 7.27 -1.15
C TYR A 271 -3.54 8.45 -0.37
N SER A 272 -3.89 9.54 -1.05
CA SER A 272 -4.41 10.75 -0.40
C SER A 272 -5.85 10.55 0.11
N GLY A 273 -6.39 11.54 0.84
CA GLY A 273 -7.73 11.51 1.48
C GLY A 273 -8.91 11.40 0.51
N THR A 274 -8.98 10.32 -0.26
CA THR A 274 -10.08 9.94 -1.15
C THR A 274 -11.34 9.71 -0.33
N ARG A 275 -12.48 9.96 -0.96
CA ARG A 275 -13.78 9.85 -0.31
C ARG A 275 -14.77 9.18 -1.24
N TYR A 276 -15.61 8.31 -0.71
CA TYR A 276 -16.74 7.78 -1.46
C TYR A 276 -17.70 8.92 -1.85
N PRO A 277 -18.43 8.78 -2.98
CA PRO A 277 -19.48 9.72 -3.31
C PRO A 277 -20.46 9.92 -2.14
N GLY A 278 -20.69 11.17 -1.74
CA GLY A 278 -21.56 11.52 -0.62
C GLY A 278 -20.84 11.75 0.72
N HIS A 279 -19.58 11.36 0.87
CA HIS A 279 -18.76 11.76 2.01
C HIS A 279 -18.21 13.18 1.78
N GLN A 280 -18.35 14.07 2.77
CA GLN A 280 -17.78 15.42 2.69
C GLN A 280 -16.24 15.37 2.82
N SER A 281 -15.56 16.47 2.45
CA SER A 281 -14.11 16.70 2.64
C SER A 281 -13.12 15.86 1.83
N GLY A 282 -13.49 15.35 0.66
CA GLY A 282 -12.55 14.66 -0.23
C GLY A 282 -11.57 15.64 -0.89
N ASN A 283 -10.31 15.63 -0.46
CA ASN A 283 -9.25 16.50 -1.01
C ASN A 283 -8.37 15.79 -2.05
N ALA A 284 -8.63 14.51 -2.31
CA ALA A 284 -7.84 13.64 -3.18
C ALA A 284 -8.47 13.47 -4.56
N LYS A 285 -8.04 14.28 -5.53
CA LYS A 285 -8.31 14.04 -6.95
C LYS A 285 -7.11 13.30 -7.56
N PHE A 286 -7.17 13.08 -8.87
CA PHE A 286 -6.08 12.42 -9.60
C PHE A 286 -4.74 13.17 -9.48
N ARG A 287 -4.77 14.52 -9.44
CA ARG A 287 -3.56 15.37 -9.39
C ARG A 287 -2.84 15.34 -8.04
N GLU A 288 -3.44 14.73 -7.02
CA GLU A 288 -2.88 14.54 -5.69
C GLU A 288 -2.09 13.22 -5.58
N GLY A 289 -2.12 12.40 -6.63
CA GLY A 289 -1.29 11.20 -6.72
C GLY A 289 0.17 11.49 -7.04
N THR A 290 0.96 10.42 -7.02
CA THR A 290 2.41 10.44 -7.24
C THR A 290 2.76 9.44 -8.33
N ILE A 291 3.66 9.85 -9.24
CA ILE A 291 4.31 8.94 -10.19
C ILE A 291 5.67 8.57 -9.63
N SER A 292 6.02 7.29 -9.67
CA SER A 292 7.30 6.76 -9.23
C SER A 292 7.96 5.96 -10.35
N LEU A 293 9.22 6.26 -10.63
CA LEU A 293 10.14 5.40 -11.35
C LEU A 293 10.95 4.63 -10.31
N ILE A 294 10.97 3.30 -10.41
CA ILE A 294 11.61 2.41 -9.46
C ILE A 294 12.62 1.56 -10.22
N TRP A 295 13.84 1.48 -9.71
CA TRP A 295 14.90 0.59 -10.17
C TRP A 295 15.18 -0.43 -9.07
N PHE A 296 15.02 -1.72 -9.40
CA PHE A 296 15.37 -2.82 -8.51
C PHE A 296 16.88 -3.07 -8.62
N LEU A 297 17.56 -3.00 -7.48
CA LEU A 297 19.01 -3.16 -7.42
C LEU A 297 19.37 -4.63 -7.69
N PRO A 298 20.43 -4.90 -8.46
CA PRO A 298 20.95 -6.25 -8.70
C PRO A 298 21.79 -6.68 -7.49
N LEU A 299 21.11 -7.08 -6.40
CA LEU A 299 21.73 -7.52 -5.14
C LEU A 299 21.68 -9.05 -4.99
#